data_AF-P96761-F1
#
_entry.id   AF-P96761-F1
#
_cell.length_a   1.000
_cell.length_b   1.000
_cell.length_c   1.000
_cell.angle_alpha   90.00
_cell.angle_beta   90.00
_cell.angle_gamma   90.00
#
_symmetry.space_group_name_H-M   'P 1'
#
loop_
_entity.id
_entity.type
_entity.pdbx_description
1 polymer ?
#
loop_
_entity_poly.entity_id
_entity_poly.type
_entity_poly.pdbx_seq_one_letter_code
_entity_poly.pdbx_strand_id
1 'polypeptide(L)'
;MKLPYVGCGVAGSALCMNKWLLHQAAAAIGVQSAPTILLTNQANQQEQIEAFIQTHGFPVFFKPNEAGSSKGITKVTCVEEIASALKEAFTYCSAVLLQKNIAGVEIGCGILGNDSLTVGACD
;
A
#
# COMPACT_ATOMS: atom_id res chain seq x y z
N MET A 1 -26.87 -10.96 10.30
CA MET A 1 -26.82 -12.28 10.99
C MET A 1 -25.89 -12.14 12.19
N LYS A 2 -26.21 -12.73 13.35
CA LYS A 2 -25.38 -12.68 14.57
C LYS A 2 -24.52 -13.95 14.68
N LEU A 3 -23.66 -14.18 13.69
CA LEU A 3 -22.81 -15.37 13.64
C LEU A 3 -21.38 -15.03 14.11
N PRO A 4 -20.80 -15.82 15.02
CA PRO A 4 -19.38 -15.70 15.33
C PRO A 4 -18.52 -16.08 14.11
N TYR A 5 -17.38 -15.41 13.95
CA TYR A 5 -16.41 -15.69 12.89
C TYR A 5 -14.98 -15.46 13.37
N VAL A 6 -14.01 -16.02 12.64
CA VAL A 6 -12.58 -15.90 12.94
C VAL A 6 -12.01 -14.66 12.26
N GLY A 7 -11.12 -13.95 12.96
CA GLY A 7 -10.35 -12.83 12.42
C GLY A 7 -10.84 -11.46 12.90
N CYS A 8 -10.41 -10.41 12.21
CA CYS A 8 -10.69 -9.03 12.58
C CYS A 8 -12.14 -8.64 12.35
N GLY A 9 -12.66 -7.75 13.21
CA GLY A 9 -13.93 -7.07 13.00
C GLY A 9 -14.03 -6.38 11.63
N VAL A 10 -15.26 -6.07 11.18
CA VAL A 10 -15.50 -5.41 9.87
C VAL A 10 -14.67 -4.14 9.70
N ALA A 11 -14.60 -3.28 10.72
CA ALA A 11 -13.85 -2.02 10.64
C ALA A 11 -12.34 -2.24 10.46
N GLY A 12 -11.74 -3.14 11.25
CA GLY A 12 -10.32 -3.48 11.13
C GLY A 12 -9.99 -4.12 9.79
N SER A 13 -10.84 -5.05 9.34
CA SER A 13 -10.69 -5.70 8.03
C SER A 13 -10.78 -4.71 6.87
N ALA A 14 -11.75 -3.79 6.88
CA ALA A 14 -11.91 -2.77 5.85
C ALA A 14 -10.75 -1.77 5.82
N LEU A 15 -10.28 -1.33 7.00
CA LEU A 15 -9.13 -0.43 7.12
C LEU A 15 -7.86 -1.08 6.55
N CYS A 16 -7.56 -2.33 6.94
CA CYS A 16 -6.36 -3.02 6.50
C CYS A 16 -6.38 -3.39 5.01
N MET A 17 -7.57 -3.50 4.39
CA MET A 17 -7.69 -3.76 2.95
C MET A 17 -7.43 -2.51 2.10
N ASN A 18 -7.57 -1.31 2.67
CA ASN A 18 -7.32 -0.05 2.00
C ASN A 18 -5.93 0.49 2.39
N LYS A 19 -4.94 0.33 1.50
CA LYS A 19 -3.54 0.67 1.81
C LYS A 19 -3.34 2.14 2.16
N TRP A 20 -4.03 3.05 1.46
CA TRP A 20 -3.96 4.47 1.75
C TRP A 20 -4.46 4.78 3.16
N LEU A 21 -5.66 4.30 3.52
CA LEU A 21 -6.19 4.51 4.86
C LEU A 21 -5.33 3.86 5.93
N LEU A 22 -4.78 2.67 5.67
CA LEU A 22 -3.83 2.00 6.55
C LEU A 22 -2.59 2.86 6.80
N HIS A 23 -1.98 3.41 5.74
CA HIS A 23 -0.82 4.31 5.86
C HIS A 23 -1.15 5.56 6.68
N GLN A 24 -2.30 6.18 6.44
CA GLN A 24 -2.74 7.36 7.20
C GLN A 24 -3.00 7.03 8.68
N ALA A 25 -3.64 5.89 8.97
CA ALA A 25 -3.90 5.45 10.33
C ALA A 25 -2.60 5.10 11.09
N ALA A 26 -1.68 4.40 10.43
CA ALA A 26 -0.36 4.07 10.98
C ALA A 26 0.43 5.35 11.30
N ALA A 27 0.47 6.31 10.37
CA ALA A 27 1.15 7.59 10.58
C ALA A 27 0.54 8.38 11.75
N ALA A 28 -0.79 8.37 11.90
CA ALA A 28 -1.47 9.06 12.99
C ALA A 28 -1.09 8.53 14.39
N ILE A 29 -0.64 7.27 14.48
CA ILE A 29 -0.14 6.66 15.73
C ILE A 29 1.39 6.59 15.81
N GLY A 30 2.10 7.28 14.90
CA GLY A 30 3.57 7.34 14.89
C GLY A 30 4.27 6.12 14.28
N VAL A 31 3.54 5.22 13.63
CA VAL A 31 4.14 4.09 12.89
C VAL A 31 4.58 4.59 11.52
N GLN A 32 5.88 4.49 11.27
CA GLN A 32 6.47 4.91 10.01
C GLN A 32 6.19 3.90 8.91
N SER A 33 5.99 4.40 7.70
CA SER A 33 5.86 3.60 6.49
C SER A 33 6.60 4.25 5.33
N ALA A 34 6.82 3.51 4.25
CA ALA A 34 7.44 4.05 3.04
C ALA A 34 6.72 5.32 2.55
N PRO A 35 7.45 6.37 2.11
CA PRO A 35 6.85 7.54 1.47
C PRO A 35 5.90 7.11 0.35
N THR A 36 4.68 7.61 0.41
CA THR A 36 3.57 7.18 -0.44
C THR A 36 2.69 8.36 -0.79
N ILE A 37 2.21 8.43 -2.03
CA ILE A 37 1.11 9.31 -2.44
C ILE A 37 -0.01 8.49 -3.07
N LEU A 38 -1.23 9.02 -3.01
CA LEU A 38 -2.40 8.44 -3.68
C LEU A 38 -2.63 9.16 -5.01
N LEU A 39 -2.65 8.39 -6.09
CA LEU A 39 -2.97 8.85 -7.42
C LEU A 39 -4.40 8.42 -7.78
N THR A 40 -5.20 9.37 -8.21
CA THR A 40 -6.52 9.12 -8.80
C THR A 40 -6.47 9.45 -10.30
N ASN A 41 -7.42 8.96 -11.08
CA ASN A 41 -7.53 9.28 -12.51
C ASN A 41 -8.01 10.74 -12.72
N GLN A 42 -7.18 11.71 -12.36
CA GLN A 42 -7.40 13.15 -12.43
C GLN A 42 -6.28 13.84 -13.22
N ALA A 43 -6.55 15.06 -13.69
CA ALA A 43 -5.70 15.79 -14.62
C ALA A 43 -4.27 16.08 -14.10
N ASN A 44 -4.06 16.14 -12.79
CA ASN A 44 -2.77 16.47 -12.17
C ASN A 44 -1.88 15.25 -11.87
N GLN A 45 -2.28 14.04 -12.27
CA GLN A 45 -1.56 12.81 -11.95
C GLN A 45 -0.09 12.84 -12.41
N GLN A 46 0.18 13.36 -13.60
CA GLN A 46 1.52 13.38 -14.17
C GLN A 46 2.48 14.23 -13.33
N GLU A 47 2.07 15.45 -12.97
CA GLU A 47 2.86 16.37 -12.15
C GLU A 47 3.16 15.78 -10.76
N GLN A 48 2.18 15.08 -10.16
CA GLN A 48 2.36 14.41 -8.88
C GLN A 48 3.42 13.31 -8.94
N ILE A 49 3.41 12.51 -10.02
CA ILE A 49 4.38 11.44 -10.23
C ILE A 49 5.78 12.03 -10.43
N GLU A 50 5.90 13.05 -11.28
CA GLU A 50 7.17 13.71 -11.55
C GLU A 50 7.78 14.31 -10.27
N ALA A 51 6.99 15.04 -9.48
CA ALA A 51 7.44 15.62 -8.21
C ALA A 51 7.87 14.54 -7.20
N PHE A 52 7.14 13.42 -7.14
CA PHE A 52 7.49 12.29 -6.28
C PHE A 52 8.81 11.65 -6.70
N ILE A 53 9.00 11.40 -8.00
CA ILE A 53 10.22 10.79 -8.54
C ILE A 53 11.41 11.74 -8.39
N GLN A 54 11.23 13.04 -8.60
CA GLN A 54 12.28 14.03 -8.38
C GLN A 54 12.77 14.01 -6.91
N THR A 55 11.87 13.76 -5.97
CA THR A 55 12.18 13.74 -4.53
C THR A 55 12.75 12.41 -4.06
N HIS A 56 12.24 11.28 -4.57
CA HIS A 56 12.53 9.95 -4.04
C HIS A 56 13.37 9.06 -4.94
N GLY A 57 13.51 9.41 -6.22
CA GLY A 57 14.20 8.64 -7.24
C GLY A 57 13.51 7.30 -7.55
N PHE A 58 14.20 6.49 -8.35
CA PHE A 58 13.83 5.10 -8.64
C PHE A 58 14.58 4.12 -7.72
N PRO A 59 14.08 2.89 -7.54
CA PRO A 59 12.79 2.40 -8.04
C PRO A 59 11.60 2.85 -7.19
N VAL A 60 10.43 2.84 -7.81
CA VAL A 60 9.13 3.11 -7.16
C VAL A 60 8.15 1.97 -7.44
N PHE A 61 7.12 1.84 -6.63
CA PHE A 61 6.05 0.87 -6.82
C PHE A 61 4.73 1.57 -7.11
N PHE A 62 4.03 1.08 -8.12
CA PHE A 62 2.63 1.36 -8.38
C PHE A 62 1.81 0.20 -7.81
N LYS A 63 0.86 0.48 -6.89
CA LYS A 63 0.07 -0.55 -6.21
C LYS A 63 -1.42 -0.16 -6.22
N PRO A 64 -2.36 -1.04 -6.60
CA PRO A 64 -3.78 -0.78 -6.46
C PRO A 64 -4.14 -0.61 -4.98
N ASN A 65 -4.96 0.38 -4.64
CA ASN A 65 -5.24 0.68 -3.24
C ASN A 65 -5.97 -0.46 -2.52
N GLU A 66 -7.02 -1.02 -3.13
CA GLU A 66 -7.89 -2.05 -2.53
C GLU A 66 -7.64 -3.49 -3.04
N ALA A 67 -6.60 -3.75 -3.83
CA ALA A 67 -6.30 -5.11 -4.31
C ALA A 67 -5.37 -5.90 -3.37
N GLY A 68 -5.44 -7.24 -3.39
CA GLY A 68 -4.50 -8.12 -2.69
C GLY A 68 -3.06 -8.00 -3.18
N SER A 69 -2.10 -8.50 -2.39
CA SER A 69 -0.65 -8.28 -2.44
C SER A 69 0.12 -8.73 -3.70
N SER A 70 -0.55 -9.08 -4.80
CA SER A 70 0.16 -9.52 -6.03
C SER A 70 -0.53 -9.15 -7.34
N LYS A 71 -1.72 -8.54 -7.33
CA LYS A 71 -2.42 -8.15 -8.56
C LYS A 71 -2.23 -6.66 -8.82
N GLY A 72 -1.75 -6.31 -10.01
CA GLY A 72 -1.56 -4.93 -10.45
C GLY A 72 -0.41 -4.17 -9.78
N ILE A 73 0.47 -4.85 -9.03
CA ILE A 73 1.65 -4.24 -8.41
C ILE A 73 2.81 -4.26 -9.40
N THR A 74 3.37 -3.09 -9.71
CA THR A 74 4.48 -2.96 -10.65
C THR A 74 5.63 -2.18 -10.00
N LYS A 75 6.83 -2.77 -10.03
CA LYS A 75 8.07 -2.07 -9.70
C LYS A 75 8.56 -1.36 -10.96
N VAL A 76 8.77 -0.05 -10.86
CA VAL A 76 9.20 0.83 -11.95
C VAL A 76 10.60 1.31 -11.63
N THR A 77 11.51 1.16 -12.60
CA THR A 77 12.93 1.50 -12.49
C THR A 77 13.34 2.67 -13.37
N CYS A 78 12.51 3.05 -14.34
CA CYS A 78 12.73 4.18 -15.23
C CYS A 78 11.41 4.84 -15.65
N VAL A 79 11.50 6.00 -16.33
CA VAL A 79 10.34 6.83 -16.68
C VAL A 79 9.45 6.14 -17.71
N GLU A 80 10.05 5.38 -18.62
CA GLU A 80 9.37 4.71 -19.74
C GLU A 80 8.38 3.63 -19.27
N GLU A 81 8.58 3.10 -18.06
CA GLU A 81 7.74 2.07 -17.44
C GLU A 81 6.51 2.64 -16.70
N ILE A 82 6.44 3.96 -16.48
CA ILE A 82 5.38 4.58 -15.67
C ILE A 82 4.00 4.40 -16.30
N ALA A 83 3.87 4.68 -17.60
CA ALA A 83 2.58 4.65 -18.29
C ALA A 83 1.96 3.25 -18.30
N SER A 84 2.78 2.20 -18.47
CA SER A 84 2.33 0.82 -18.43
C SER A 84 1.96 0.39 -17.00
N ALA A 85 2.75 0.77 -16.00
CA ALA A 85 2.49 0.50 -14.59
C ALA A 85 1.17 1.12 -14.11
N LEU A 86 0.91 2.38 -14.46
CA LEU A 86 -0.35 3.05 -14.15
C LEU A 86 -1.55 2.35 -14.78
N LYS A 87 -1.45 2.04 -16.08
CA LYS A 87 -2.52 1.37 -16.82
C LYS A 87 -2.85 0.00 -16.21
N GLU A 88 -1.84 -0.78 -15.86
CA GLU A 88 -2.02 -2.07 -15.20
C GLU A 88 -2.69 -1.88 -13.83
N ALA A 89 -2.21 -0.96 -12.99
CA ALA A 89 -2.76 -0.74 -11.67
C ALA A 89 -4.24 -0.29 -11.70
N PHE A 90 -4.61 0.62 -12.61
CA PHE A 90 -6.00 1.08 -12.78
C PHE A 90 -6.94 0.04 -13.37
N THR A 91 -6.43 -1.07 -13.91
CA THR A 91 -7.28 -2.21 -14.32
C THR A 91 -7.98 -2.85 -13.11
N TYR A 92 -7.42 -2.69 -11.91
CA TYR A 92 -7.93 -3.33 -10.69
C TYR A 92 -8.56 -2.37 -9.67
N CYS A 93 -8.43 -1.04 -9.84
CA CYS A 93 -8.88 -0.06 -8.87
C CYS A 93 -9.09 1.34 -9.47
N SER A 94 -9.74 2.23 -8.73
CA SER A 94 -9.89 3.65 -9.10
C SER A 94 -8.79 4.56 -8.52
N ALA A 95 -7.95 4.03 -7.62
CA ALA A 95 -6.90 4.77 -6.94
C ALA A 95 -5.64 3.91 -6.76
N VAL A 96 -4.49 4.47 -7.12
CA VAL A 96 -3.20 3.78 -7.15
C VAL A 96 -2.23 4.45 -6.18
N LEU A 97 -1.53 3.68 -5.36
CA LEU A 97 -0.44 4.17 -4.56
C LEU A 97 0.83 4.24 -5.41
N LEU A 98 1.50 5.38 -5.37
CA LEU A 98 2.90 5.51 -5.77
C LEU A 98 3.76 5.53 -4.50
N GLN A 99 4.63 4.53 -4.37
CA GLN A 99 5.39 4.29 -3.15
C GLN A 99 6.89 4.16 -3.44
N LYS A 100 7.72 4.77 -2.60
CA LYS A 100 9.19 4.65 -2.68
C LYS A 100 9.62 3.20 -2.39
N ASN A 101 10.55 2.65 -3.18
CA ASN A 101 11.21 1.41 -2.81
C ASN A 101 12.08 1.58 -1.57
N ILE A 102 11.87 0.75 -0.57
CA ILE A 102 12.75 0.63 0.59
C ILE A 102 13.68 -0.55 0.35
N ALA A 103 14.98 -0.29 0.28
CA ALA A 103 15.98 -1.35 0.22
C ALA A 103 16.24 -1.88 1.63
N GLY A 104 16.18 -3.20 1.80
CA GLY A 104 16.38 -3.83 3.09
C GLY A 104 15.93 -5.29 3.09
N VAL A 105 15.84 -5.84 4.29
CA VAL A 105 15.31 -7.18 4.54
C VAL A 105 13.84 -7.02 4.90
N GLU A 106 12.98 -7.81 4.25
CA GLU A 106 11.57 -7.93 4.64
C GLU A 106 11.50 -8.87 5.84
N ILE A 107 10.79 -8.44 6.89
CA ILE A 107 10.61 -9.21 8.11
C ILE A 107 9.11 -9.32 8.37
N GLY A 108 8.59 -10.52 8.56
CA GLY A 108 7.21 -10.76 8.96
C GLY A 108 7.11 -11.11 10.45
N CYS A 109 5.94 -10.87 11.04
CA CYS A 109 5.66 -11.24 12.43
C CYS A 109 4.18 -11.59 12.59
N GLY A 110 3.90 -12.81 13.04
CA GLY A 110 2.54 -13.25 13.34
C GLY A 110 2.02 -12.68 14.66
N ILE A 111 0.75 -12.27 14.69
CA ILE A 111 0.06 -11.81 15.91
C ILE A 111 -1.25 -12.59 16.05
N LEU A 112 -1.53 -13.11 17.24
CA LEU A 112 -2.77 -13.83 17.56
C LEU A 112 -3.36 -13.34 18.89
N GLY A 113 -4.67 -13.12 18.93
CA GLY A 113 -5.39 -12.75 20.14
C GLY A 113 -6.29 -11.53 19.94
N ASN A 114 -6.96 -11.12 21.02
CA ASN A 114 -7.81 -9.93 21.07
C ASN A 114 -7.27 -8.96 22.15
N ASP A 115 -7.71 -9.09 23.40
CA ASP A 115 -7.26 -8.24 24.52
C ASP A 115 -5.86 -8.59 25.04
N SER A 116 -5.45 -9.84 24.85
CA SER A 116 -4.11 -10.34 25.16
C SER A 116 -3.51 -10.94 23.89
N LEU A 117 -2.33 -10.47 23.52
CA LEU A 117 -1.69 -10.79 22.26
C LEU A 117 -0.54 -11.79 22.46
N THR A 118 -0.50 -12.80 21.60
CA THR A 118 0.63 -13.69 21.40
C THR A 118 1.40 -13.22 20.17
N VAL A 119 2.70 -12.98 20.33
CA VAL A 119 3.61 -12.53 19.27
C VAL A 119 4.43 -13.72 18.80
N GLY A 120 4.39 -13.99 17.49
CA GLY A 120 5.17 -15.03 16.84
C GLY A 120 6.65 -14.64 16.69
N ALA A 121 7.48 -15.62 16.32
CA ALA A 121 8.84 -15.33 15.88
C ALA A 121 8.81 -14.56 14.56
N CYS A 122 9.82 -13.72 14.35
CA CYS A 122 10.00 -13.04 13.07
C CYS A 122 10.61 -13.99 12.04
N ASP A 123 10.15 -13.91 10.79
CA ASP A 123 10.72 -14.58 9.62
C ASP A 123 11.42 -13.59 8.67
#